data_AF-A0A975PPE8-F1
#
_entry.id   AF-A0A975PPE8-F1
#
_cell.length_a   1.000
_cell.length_b   1.000
_cell.length_c   1.000
_cell.angle_alpha   90.00
_cell.angle_beta   90.00
_cell.angle_gamma   90.00
#
_symmetry.space_group_name_H-M   'P 1'
#
loop_
_entity.id
_entity.type
_entity.pdbx_description
1 polymer ?
#
loop_
_entity_poly.entity_id
_entity_poly.type
_entity_poly.pdbx_seq_one_letter_code
_entity_poly.pdbx_strand_id
1 'polypeptide(L)'
;MSVFSKSRFNPAPGIADFWHEVRKPNPYRWPILFVSMLPFGVVLYWLSGETVYKDPERPSISYITTFDPDRTDDEITASNLENQEVKELREQAEADLAQRKRDLYKALGAAAGMDVEEIEQRADAERAAAEAEEQAQRDAMFGRSAESTVNRPAEGSNP
;
A
#
# COMPACT_ATOMS: atom_id res chain seq x y z
N MET A 1 14.15 23.34 -55.81
CA MET A 1 13.53 22.41 -56.78
C MET A 1 13.18 21.12 -56.06
N SER A 2 11.88 20.84 -55.92
CA SER A 2 11.37 19.70 -55.14
C SER A 2 11.67 18.37 -55.85
N VAL A 3 12.55 17.58 -55.25
CA VAL A 3 12.97 16.24 -55.69
C VAL A 3 11.87 15.18 -55.60
N PHE A 4 10.70 15.51 -55.05
CA PHE A 4 9.60 14.56 -54.85
C PHE A 4 8.63 14.44 -56.05
N SER A 5 8.74 15.32 -57.05
CA SER A 5 7.82 15.36 -58.20
C SER A 5 8.01 14.19 -59.20
N LYS A 6 9.19 13.55 -59.23
CA LYS A 6 9.56 12.45 -60.16
C LYS A 6 9.98 11.15 -59.45
N SER A 7 9.49 10.88 -58.23
CA SER A 7 9.70 9.58 -57.58
C SER A 7 8.64 8.58 -58.05
N ARG A 8 9.07 7.38 -58.45
CA ARG A 8 8.16 6.25 -58.78
C ARG A 8 7.29 5.80 -57.60
N PHE A 9 7.65 6.21 -56.38
CA PHE A 9 6.92 5.95 -55.14
C PHE A 9 6.12 7.17 -54.67
N ASN A 10 5.81 8.11 -55.56
CA ASN A 10 4.93 9.23 -55.21
C ASN A 10 3.49 8.70 -55.00
N PRO A 11 2.89 8.84 -53.79
CA PRO A 11 1.53 8.39 -53.53
C PRO A 11 0.46 9.33 -54.10
N ALA A 12 0.84 10.57 -54.45
CA ALA A 12 -0.08 11.57 -54.98
C ALA A 12 -0.88 11.12 -56.22
N PRO A 13 -0.27 10.48 -57.25
CA PRO A 13 -1.03 9.94 -58.38
C PRO A 13 -2.02 8.85 -57.97
N GLY A 14 -1.65 7.96 -57.04
CA GLY A 14 -2.56 6.91 -56.56
C GLY A 14 -3.77 7.45 -55.80
N ILE A 15 -3.56 8.49 -54.98
CA ILE A 15 -4.65 9.18 -54.27
C ILE A 15 -5.57 9.89 -55.26
N ALA A 16 -5.01 10.54 -56.29
CA ALA A 16 -5.79 11.22 -57.32
C ALA A 16 -6.64 10.25 -58.15
N ASP A 17 -6.08 9.09 -58.51
CA ASP A 17 -6.76 8.02 -59.24
C ASP A 17 -7.91 7.39 -58.41
N PHE A 18 -7.64 7.08 -57.14
CA PHE A 18 -8.65 6.62 -56.20
C PHE A 18 -9.81 7.62 -56.06
N TRP A 19 -9.49 8.91 -55.91
CA TRP A 19 -10.49 9.97 -55.76
C TRP A 19 -11.33 10.20 -57.02
N HIS A 20 -10.75 9.95 -58.19
CA HIS A 20 -11.47 9.95 -59.47
C HIS A 20 -12.52 8.83 -59.53
N GLU A 21 -12.15 7.59 -59.18
CA GLU A 21 -13.07 6.45 -59.20
C GLU A 21 -14.15 6.56 -58.10
N VAL A 22 -13.81 7.09 -56.92
CA VAL A 22 -14.78 7.33 -55.83
C VAL A 22 -15.86 8.35 -56.22
N ARG A 23 -15.53 9.36 -57.02
CA ARG A 23 -16.47 10.41 -57.46
C ARG A 23 -17.37 10.00 -58.61
N LYS A 24 -17.07 8.89 -59.27
CA LYS A 24 -17.86 8.36 -60.39
C LYS A 24 -19.30 8.07 -59.94
N PRO A 25 -20.31 8.39 -60.76
CA PRO A 25 -21.71 8.12 -60.43
C PRO A 25 -22.00 6.61 -60.55
N ASN A 26 -21.70 5.85 -59.51
CA ASN A 26 -22.06 4.44 -59.39
C ASN A 26 -23.24 4.30 -58.39
N PRO A 27 -24.33 3.60 -58.75
CA PRO A 27 -25.47 3.37 -57.85
C PRO A 27 -25.07 2.65 -56.55
N TYR A 28 -24.02 1.82 -56.56
CA TYR A 28 -23.61 1.00 -55.42
C TYR A 28 -22.49 1.60 -54.55
N ARG A 29 -22.07 2.85 -54.82
CA ARG A 29 -20.98 3.51 -54.07
C ARG A 29 -21.20 3.54 -52.55
N TRP A 30 -22.41 3.92 -52.13
CA TRP A 30 -22.76 4.04 -50.71
C TRP A 30 -22.93 2.67 -50.05
N PRO A 31 -23.67 1.71 -50.63
CA PRO A 31 -23.76 0.35 -50.08
C PRO A 31 -22.40 -0.31 -49.84
N ILE A 32 -21.48 -0.25 -50.82
CA ILE A 32 -20.16 -0.85 -50.69
C ILE A 32 -19.36 -0.18 -49.57
N LEU A 33 -19.36 1.16 -49.51
CA LEU A 33 -18.68 1.90 -48.44
C LEU A 33 -19.22 1.55 -47.05
N PHE A 34 -20.53 1.45 -46.88
CA PHE A 34 -21.13 1.07 -45.60
C PHE A 34 -20.72 -0.35 -45.20
N VAL A 35 -20.79 -1.31 -46.12
CA VAL A 35 -20.37 -2.70 -45.86
C VAL A 35 -18.88 -2.77 -45.49
N SER A 36 -18.03 -1.99 -46.16
CA SER A 36 -16.60 -1.91 -45.84
C SER A 36 -16.32 -1.27 -44.47
N MET A 37 -17.15 -0.34 -44.00
CA MET A 37 -16.99 0.28 -42.68
C MET A 37 -17.58 -0.52 -41.52
N LEU A 38 -18.48 -1.48 -41.79
CA LEU A 38 -19.09 -2.32 -40.75
C LEU A 38 -18.09 -2.98 -39.77
N PRO A 39 -17.02 -3.66 -40.20
CA PRO A 39 -16.09 -4.30 -39.26
C PRO A 39 -15.41 -3.29 -38.34
N PHE A 40 -15.07 -2.09 -38.84
CA PHE A 40 -14.51 -1.02 -38.02
C PHE A 40 -15.54 -0.48 -37.02
N GLY A 41 -16.77 -0.25 -37.46
CA GLY A 41 -17.86 0.21 -36.60
C GLY A 41 -18.16 -0.77 -35.46
N VAL A 42 -18.14 -2.08 -35.74
CA VAL A 42 -18.34 -3.13 -34.74
C VAL A 42 -17.23 -3.12 -33.68
N VAL A 43 -15.96 -3.02 -34.09
CA VAL A 43 -14.83 -2.97 -33.15
C VAL A 43 -14.88 -1.71 -32.29
N LEU A 44 -15.15 -0.55 -32.89
CA LEU A 44 -15.23 0.71 -32.17
C LEU A 44 -16.43 0.74 -31.20
N TYR A 45 -17.57 0.21 -31.60
CA TYR A 45 -18.73 0.05 -30.73
C TYR A 45 -18.43 -0.85 -29.54
N TRP A 46 -17.76 -1.98 -29.77
CA TRP A 46 -17.35 -2.90 -28.71
C TRP A 46 -16.36 -2.26 -27.73
N LEU A 47 -15.40 -1.48 -28.24
CA LEU A 47 -14.40 -0.79 -27.42
C LEU A 47 -14.99 0.39 -26.63
N SER A 48 -16.06 1.01 -27.13
CA SER A 48 -16.70 2.17 -26.49
C SER A 48 -17.47 1.82 -25.19
N GLY A 49 -17.60 0.53 -24.85
CA GLY A 49 -18.35 0.07 -23.68
C GLY A 49 -17.63 0.22 -22.34
N GLU A 50 -16.49 0.90 -22.27
CA GLU A 50 -15.75 1.06 -21.02
C GLU A 50 -16.49 2.01 -20.07
N THR A 51 -17.11 1.44 -19.04
CA THR A 51 -17.71 2.21 -17.95
C THR A 51 -16.61 2.69 -17.02
N VAL A 52 -16.29 3.98 -17.10
CA VAL A 52 -15.46 4.65 -16.09
C VAL A 52 -16.30 4.73 -14.81
N TYR A 53 -16.02 3.86 -13.85
CA TYR A 53 -16.54 4.04 -12.49
C TYR A 53 -15.93 5.33 -11.95
N LYS A 54 -16.78 6.32 -11.66
CA LYS A 54 -16.36 7.55 -10.97
C LYS A 54 -15.58 7.15 -9.72
N ASP A 55 -14.40 7.74 -9.54
CA ASP A 55 -13.61 7.53 -8.32
C ASP A 55 -14.53 7.75 -7.10
N PRO A 56 -14.54 6.82 -6.13
CA PRO A 56 -15.41 6.94 -4.96
C PRO A 56 -15.14 8.28 -4.27
N GLU A 57 -16.20 9.01 -3.96
CA GLU A 57 -16.09 10.28 -3.23
C GLU A 57 -15.34 10.04 -1.92
N ARG A 58 -14.32 10.87 -1.64
CA ARG A 58 -13.50 10.72 -0.44
C ARG A 58 -14.44 10.72 0.79
N PRO A 59 -14.30 9.75 1.71
CA PRO A 59 -15.18 9.67 2.87
C PRO A 59 -15.01 10.92 3.73
N SER A 60 -16.12 11.52 4.14
CA SER A 60 -16.13 12.61 5.12
C SER A 60 -15.86 12.06 6.52
N ILE A 61 -14.75 12.43 7.12
CA ILE A 61 -14.40 12.05 8.50
C ILE A 61 -14.99 13.08 9.46
N SER A 62 -15.89 12.67 10.33
CA SER A 62 -16.36 13.49 11.46
C SER A 62 -15.56 13.12 12.70
N TYR A 63 -14.77 14.06 13.22
CA TYR A 63 -14.04 13.86 14.48
C TYR A 63 -14.96 14.17 15.65
N ILE A 64 -15.08 13.22 16.58
CA ILE A 64 -15.75 13.42 17.87
C ILE A 64 -14.65 13.63 18.89
N THR A 65 -14.47 14.86 19.35
CA THR A 65 -13.46 15.21 20.36
C THR A 65 -14.09 15.22 21.74
N THR A 66 -13.47 14.56 22.71
CA THR A 66 -13.89 14.56 24.13
C THR A 66 -13.21 15.66 24.94
N PHE A 67 -12.22 16.33 24.37
CA PHE A 67 -11.49 17.42 25.00
C PHE A 67 -12.02 18.76 24.48
N ASP A 68 -11.97 19.76 25.36
CA ASP A 68 -12.30 21.14 25.02
C ASP A 68 -11.34 21.67 23.93
N PRO A 69 -11.85 22.26 22.84
CA PRO A 69 -11.01 22.75 21.75
C PRO A 69 -10.17 23.98 22.13
N ASP A 70 -10.54 24.72 23.18
CA ASP A 70 -9.87 25.95 23.62
C ASP A 70 -8.89 25.69 24.79
N ARG A 71 -8.65 24.41 25.13
CA ARG A 71 -7.69 24.00 26.15
C ARG A 71 -6.28 24.50 25.82
N THR A 72 -5.63 25.09 26.81
CA THR A 72 -4.24 25.56 26.69
C THR A 72 -3.21 24.43 26.81
N ASP A 73 -2.03 24.62 26.24
CA ASP A 73 -0.92 23.65 26.33
C ASP A 73 -0.49 23.37 27.79
N ASP A 74 -0.61 24.38 28.66
CA ASP A 74 -0.31 24.25 30.09
C ASP A 74 -1.32 23.31 30.78
N GLU A 75 -2.62 23.46 30.46
CA GLU A 75 -3.66 22.56 30.95
C GLU A 75 -3.49 21.14 30.39
N ILE A 76 -3.04 20.99 29.14
CA ILE A 76 -2.65 19.70 28.53
C ILE A 76 -1.58 19.02 29.35
N THR A 77 -0.51 19.75 29.62
CA THR A 77 0.65 19.23 30.34
C THR A 77 0.29 18.85 31.78
N ALA A 78 -0.46 19.70 32.47
CA ALA A 78 -0.89 19.45 33.84
C ALA A 78 -1.74 18.16 33.97
N SER A 79 -2.76 17.99 33.12
CA SER A 79 -3.59 16.78 33.21
C SER A 79 -2.88 15.53 32.67
N ASN A 80 -1.91 15.67 31.77
CA ASN A 80 -1.07 14.53 31.38
C ASN A 80 -0.19 14.09 32.54
N LEU A 81 0.43 15.03 33.27
CA LEU A 81 1.25 14.70 34.42
C LEU A 81 0.46 13.98 35.52
N GLU A 82 -0.72 14.51 35.87
CA GLU A 82 -1.62 13.87 36.85
C GLU A 82 -2.01 12.44 36.41
N ASN A 83 -2.36 12.27 35.13
CA ASN A 83 -2.69 10.95 34.60
C ASN A 83 -1.48 9.99 34.61
N GLN A 84 -0.27 10.49 34.38
CA GLN A 84 0.95 9.68 34.42
C GLN A 84 1.24 9.23 35.84
N GLU A 85 1.11 10.10 36.85
CA GLU A 85 1.30 9.71 38.25
C GLU A 85 0.33 8.59 38.66
N VAL A 86 -0.95 8.70 38.29
CA VAL A 86 -1.95 7.67 38.56
C VAL A 86 -1.62 6.35 37.85
N LYS A 87 -1.13 6.44 36.61
CA LYS A 87 -0.72 5.27 35.82
C LYS A 87 0.49 4.58 36.44
N GLU A 88 1.52 5.34 36.80
CA GLU A 88 2.72 4.83 37.45
C GLU A 88 2.41 4.15 38.78
N LEU A 89 1.56 4.75 39.62
CA LEU A 89 1.13 4.13 40.89
C LEU A 89 0.41 2.80 40.68
N ARG A 90 -0.44 2.70 39.64
CA ARG A 90 -1.13 1.45 39.29
C ARG A 90 -0.17 0.40 38.77
N GLU A 91 0.75 0.78 37.90
CA GLU A 91 1.77 -0.12 37.34
C GLU A 91 2.70 -0.67 38.44
N GLN A 92 3.09 0.17 39.40
CA GLN A 92 3.87 -0.26 40.57
C GLN A 92 3.08 -1.27 41.42
N ALA A 93 1.81 -0.97 41.73
CA ALA A 93 0.97 -1.88 42.50
C ALA A 93 0.75 -3.23 41.79
N GLU A 94 0.56 -3.21 40.47
CA GLU A 94 0.44 -4.42 39.66
C GLU A 94 1.74 -5.23 39.63
N ALA A 95 2.89 -4.57 39.49
CA ALA A 95 4.20 -5.21 39.54
C ALA A 95 4.45 -5.89 40.90
N ASP A 96 4.12 -5.21 42.00
CA ASP A 96 4.21 -5.76 43.35
C ASP A 96 3.31 -6.98 43.54
N LEU A 97 2.06 -6.91 43.05
CA LEU A 97 1.13 -8.04 43.09
C LEU A 97 1.61 -9.20 42.22
N ALA A 98 2.13 -8.93 41.03
CA ALA A 98 2.67 -9.95 40.16
C ALA A 98 3.88 -10.65 40.80
N GLN A 99 4.77 -9.89 41.44
CA GLN A 99 5.90 -10.44 42.17
C GLN A 99 5.44 -11.33 43.33
N ARG A 100 4.54 -10.83 44.17
CA ARG A 100 3.97 -11.62 45.27
C ARG A 100 3.28 -12.90 44.80
N LYS A 101 2.55 -12.85 43.68
CA LYS A 101 1.95 -14.04 43.07
C LYS A 101 3.01 -15.04 42.65
N ARG A 102 4.07 -14.61 41.95
CA ARG A 102 5.18 -15.49 41.57
C ARG A 102 5.80 -16.14 42.80
N ASP A 103 6.15 -15.35 43.81
CA ASP A 103 6.78 -15.85 45.03
C ASP A 103 5.88 -16.87 45.76
N LEU A 104 4.57 -16.62 45.81
CA LEU A 104 3.60 -17.56 46.38
C LEU A 104 3.54 -18.88 45.59
N TYR A 105 3.52 -18.83 44.25
CA TYR A 105 3.51 -20.03 43.43
C TYR A 105 4.82 -20.83 43.55
N LYS A 106 5.98 -20.16 43.62
CA LYS A 106 7.27 -20.81 43.89
C LYS A 106 7.24 -21.51 45.25
N ALA A 107 6.80 -20.82 46.30
CA ALA A 107 6.70 -21.37 47.64
C ALA A 107 5.75 -22.58 47.70
N LEU A 108 4.60 -22.50 47.02
CA LEU A 108 3.65 -23.59 46.91
C LEU A 108 4.26 -24.80 46.17
N GLY A 109 4.99 -24.57 45.08
CA GLY A 109 5.66 -25.62 44.33
C GLY A 109 6.73 -26.35 45.15
N ALA A 110 7.57 -25.58 45.85
CA ALA A 110 8.57 -26.12 46.76
C ALA A 110 7.94 -26.93 47.91
N ALA A 111 6.85 -26.42 48.50
CA ALA A 111 6.12 -27.13 49.56
C ALA A 111 5.43 -28.41 49.06
N ALA A 112 5.01 -28.45 47.79
CA ALA A 112 4.45 -29.63 47.14
C ALA A 112 5.53 -30.65 46.70
N GLY A 113 6.82 -30.34 46.92
CA GLY A 113 7.95 -31.22 46.59
C GLY A 113 8.44 -31.12 45.15
N MET A 114 8.11 -30.04 44.43
CA MET A 114 8.68 -29.77 43.09
C MET A 114 10.01 -29.01 43.22
N ASP A 115 10.97 -29.33 42.34
CA ASP A 115 12.22 -28.57 42.18
C ASP A 115 11.95 -27.34 41.30
N VAL A 116 11.72 -26.20 41.94
CA VAL A 116 11.31 -24.96 41.27
C VAL A 116 12.49 -24.35 40.51
N GLU A 117 13.70 -24.49 41.05
CA GLU A 117 14.93 -23.98 40.47
C GLU A 117 15.29 -24.68 39.16
N GLU A 118 15.13 -26.00 39.08
CA GLU A 118 15.33 -26.75 37.83
C GLU A 118 14.30 -26.36 36.76
N ILE A 119 13.04 -26.21 37.17
CA ILE A 119 11.94 -25.81 36.27
C ILE A 119 12.20 -24.41 35.69
N GLU A 120 12.66 -23.46 36.51
CA GLU A 120 13.00 -22.10 36.07
C GLU A 120 14.17 -22.08 35.09
N GLN A 121 15.24 -22.81 35.39
CA GLN A 121 16.41 -22.90 34.50
C GLN A 121 16.05 -23.46 33.13
N ARG A 122 15.20 -24.50 33.10
CA ARG A 122 14.71 -25.07 31.84
C ARG A 122 13.84 -24.07 31.08
N ALA A 123 12.93 -23.38 31.77
CA ALA A 123 12.06 -22.38 31.17
C ALA A 123 12.86 -21.18 30.60
N ASP A 124 13.93 -20.75 31.27
CA ASP A 124 14.83 -19.70 30.79
C ASP A 124 15.56 -20.12 29.51
N ALA A 125 16.07 -21.34 29.46
CA ALA A 125 16.72 -21.88 28.28
C ALA A 125 15.75 -21.98 27.07
N GLU A 126 14.52 -22.44 27.31
CA GLU A 126 13.47 -22.51 26.28
C GLU A 126 13.06 -21.11 25.79
N ARG A 127 12.91 -20.12 26.69
CA ARG A 127 12.61 -18.73 26.31
C ARG A 127 13.72 -18.08 25.49
N ALA A 128 14.98 -18.24 25.91
CA ALA A 128 16.12 -17.69 25.17
C ALA A 128 16.23 -18.29 23.75
N ALA A 129 15.94 -19.59 23.59
CA ALA A 129 15.90 -20.23 22.29
C ALA A 129 14.76 -19.67 21.41
N ALA A 130 13.55 -19.53 21.97
CA ALA A 130 12.41 -18.97 21.26
C ALA A 130 12.63 -17.50 20.83
N GLU A 131 13.20 -16.67 21.70
CA GLU A 131 13.54 -15.27 21.37
C GLU A 131 14.58 -15.18 20.26
N ALA A 132 15.58 -16.06 20.26
CA ALA A 132 16.59 -16.13 19.19
C ALA A 132 15.97 -16.56 17.84
N GLU A 133 15.04 -17.52 17.86
CA GLU A 133 14.30 -17.94 16.67
C GLU A 133 13.39 -16.82 16.14
N GLU A 134 12.64 -16.14 17.02
CA GLU A 134 11.81 -15.00 16.63
C GLU A 134 12.65 -13.87 16.06
N GLN A 135 13.81 -13.57 16.65
CA GLN A 135 14.71 -12.55 16.15
C GLN A 135 15.26 -12.93 14.77
N ALA A 136 15.68 -14.18 14.57
CA ALA A 136 16.10 -14.67 13.26
C ALA A 136 14.97 -14.59 12.21
N GLN A 137 13.72 -14.87 12.61
CA GLN A 137 12.55 -14.72 11.73
C GLN A 137 12.25 -13.25 11.39
N ARG A 138 12.34 -12.34 12.38
CA ARG A 138 12.21 -10.90 12.17
C ARG A 138 13.30 -10.41 11.21
N ASP A 139 14.54 -10.79 11.44
CA ASP A 139 15.68 -10.41 10.60
C ASP A 139 15.54 -10.98 9.18
N ALA A 140 15.02 -12.20 9.00
CA ALA A 140 14.72 -12.77 7.69
C ALA A 140 13.57 -12.06 6.96
N MET A 141 12.56 -11.58 7.68
CA MET A 141 11.45 -10.79 7.11
C MET A 141 11.89 -9.38 6.71
N PHE A 142 12.73 -8.71 7.50
CA PHE A 142 13.22 -7.35 7.21
C PHE A 142 14.48 -7.34 6.32
N GLY A 143 15.17 -8.48 6.19
CA GLY A 143 16.42 -8.68 5.43
C GLY A 143 16.28 -8.84 3.90
N ARG A 144 15.17 -8.40 3.30
CA ARG A 144 15.04 -8.23 1.84
C ARG A 144 14.54 -6.82 1.42
N SER A 145 14.40 -5.92 2.38
CA SER A 145 13.89 -4.56 2.16
C SER A 145 14.98 -3.48 2.24
N ALA A 146 16.15 -3.77 2.81
CA ALA A 146 17.27 -2.82 2.89
C ALA A 146 18.09 -2.71 1.59
N GLU A 147 17.96 -3.69 0.68
CA GLU A 147 18.69 -3.68 -0.61
C GLU A 147 17.99 -2.81 -1.68
N SER A 148 16.75 -2.36 -1.45
CA SER A 148 16.01 -1.49 -2.39
C SER A 148 16.18 0.01 -2.13
N THR A 149 16.74 0.44 -1.00
CA THR A 149 17.01 1.86 -0.71
C THR A 149 18.41 2.34 -1.12
N VAL A 150 19.32 1.41 -1.45
CA VAL A 150 20.72 1.74 -1.81
C VAL A 150 20.93 1.95 -3.33
N ASN A 151 19.91 1.72 -4.16
CA ASN A 151 20.00 1.88 -5.62
C ASN A 151 19.05 2.93 -6.18
N ARG A 152 18.96 4.11 -5.54
CA ARG A 152 18.52 5.33 -6.21
C ARG A 152 19.78 6.08 -6.65
N PRO A 153 20.13 6.13 -7.95
CA PRO A 153 21.20 7.01 -8.40
C PRO A 153 20.82 8.44 -8.01
N ALA A 154 21.75 9.14 -7.36
CA ALA A 154 21.62 10.54 -7.02
C ALA A 154 21.49 11.34 -8.32
N GLU A 155 20.25 11.64 -8.70
CA GLU A 155 19.96 12.50 -9.83
C GLU A 155 20.18 13.94 -9.39
N GLY A 156 21.37 14.43 -9.72
CA GLY A 156 21.67 15.80 -10.13
C GLY A 156 20.91 16.93 -9.45
N SER A 157 21.52 17.45 -8.38
CA SER A 157 21.49 18.87 -8.09
C SER A 157 21.90 19.67 -9.33
N ASN A 158 21.10 20.64 -9.75
CA ASN A 158 21.57 21.73 -10.62
C ASN A 158 20.93 23.05 -10.14
N PRO A 159 21.59 24.19 -10.41
CA PRO A 159 21.68 25.37 -9.55
C PRO A 159 20.46 26.27 -9.50
#